data_AF-A0A0L0RVU3-F1
#
_entry.id   AF-A0A0L0RVU3-F1
#
_cell.length_a   1.000
_cell.length_b   1.000
_cell.length_c   1.000
_cell.angle_alpha   90.00
_cell.angle_beta   90.00
_cell.angle_gamma   90.00
#
_symmetry.space_group_name_H-M   'P 1'
#
loop_
_entity.id
_entity.type
_entity.pdbx_description
1 polymer ?
#
loop_
_entity_poly.entity_id
_entity_poly.type
_entity_poly.pdbx_seq_one_letter_code
_entity_poly.pdbx_strand_id
1 'polypeptide(L)' 'MFATLRRLTIEKPYIIAGTAIGFFGIGVLAARDPIRRVFGIVDVVPPPMTYPMPQRARNPPAGYEDDE' A
#
# COMPACT_ATOMS: atom_id res chain seq x y z
N MET A 1 -34.78 -3.78 -12.94
CA MET A 1 -33.31 -3.87 -12.70
C MET A 1 -32.90 -5.22 -12.10
N PHE A 2 -33.39 -5.59 -10.90
CA PHE A 2 -33.02 -6.86 -10.26
C PHE A 2 -33.40 -8.14 -11.04
N ALA A 3 -34.54 -8.15 -11.74
CA ALA A 3 -34.93 -9.27 -12.59
C ALA A 3 -33.95 -9.52 -13.75
N THR A 4 -33.43 -8.45 -14.37
CA THR A 4 -32.44 -8.51 -15.44
C THR A 4 -31.10 -9.02 -14.94
N LEU A 5 -30.66 -8.54 -13.76
CA LEU A 5 -29.42 -9.00 -13.14
C LEU A 5 -29.50 -10.50 -12.81
N ARG A 6 -30.61 -10.94 -12.20
CA ARG A 6 -30.88 -12.36 -11.91
C ARG A 6 -30.85 -13.22 -13.18
N ARG A 7 -31.46 -12.75 -14.27
CA ARG A 7 -31.45 -13.44 -15.56
C ARG A 7 -30.03 -13.59 -16.12
N LEU A 8 -29.25 -12.50 -16.10
CA LEU A 8 -27.87 -12.49 -16.57
C LEU A 8 -26.95 -13.41 -15.74
N THR A 9 -27.18 -13.50 -14.43
CA THR A 9 -26.44 -14.44 -13.57
C THR A 9 -26.68 -15.89 -13.96
N ILE A 10 -27.89 -16.24 -14.44
CA ILE A 10 -28.23 -17.61 -14.86
C ILE A 10 -27.76 -17.87 -16.29
N GLU A 11 -28.00 -16.95 -17.23
CA GLU A 11 -27.66 -17.15 -18.65
C GLU A 11 -26.15 -17.03 -18.92
N LYS A 12 -25.47 -16.10 -18.24
CA LYS A 12 -24.04 -15.78 -18.46
C LYS A 12 -23.31 -15.57 -17.13
N PRO A 13 -23.18 -16.63 -16.30
CA PRO A 13 -22.61 -16.52 -14.96
C PRO A 13 -21.18 -15.97 -14.96
N TYR A 14 -20.38 -16.31 -15.96
CA TYR A 14 -18.98 -15.91 -16.07
C TYR A 14 -18.80 -14.39 -16.25
N ILE A 15 -19.71 -13.70 -16.93
CA ILE A 15 -19.63 -12.24 -17.11
C ILE A 15 -19.91 -11.55 -15.79
N ILE A 16 -21.00 -11.94 -15.11
CA ILE A 16 -21.40 -11.33 -13.84
C ILE A 16 -20.35 -11.60 -12.77
N ALA A 17 -19.90 -12.86 -12.64
CA ALA A 17 -18.87 -13.23 -11.68
C ALA A 17 -17.54 -12.52 -11.96
N GLY A 18 -17.05 -12.52 -13.21
CA GLY A 18 -15.80 -11.85 -13.58
C GLY A 18 -15.85 -10.35 -13.32
N THR A 19 -16.97 -9.71 -13.68
CA THR A 19 -17.18 -8.27 -13.45
C THR A 19 -17.26 -7.96 -11.96
N ALA A 20 -18.00 -8.76 -11.18
CA ALA A 20 -18.10 -8.61 -9.73
C ALA A 20 -16.73 -8.77 -9.06
N ILE A 21 -15.93 -9.76 -9.45
CA ILE A 21 -14.57 -9.98 -8.91
C ILE A 21 -13.65 -8.81 -9.26
N GLY A 22 -13.69 -8.32 -10.51
CA GLY A 22 -12.91 -7.16 -10.94
C GLY A 22 -13.24 -5.90 -10.13
N PHE A 23 -14.54 -5.60 -9.98
CA PHE A 23 -14.98 -4.46 -9.16
C PHE A 23 -14.70 -4.67 -7.67
N PHE A 24 -14.78 -5.89 -7.16
CA PHE A 24 -14.46 -6.19 -5.77
C PHE A 24 -13.01 -5.84 -5.45
N GLY A 25 -12.05 -6.18 -6.32
CA GLY A 25 -10.65 -5.81 -6.14
C GLY A 25 -10.44 -4.30 -6.05
N ILE A 26 -11.04 -3.53 -6.96
CA ILE A 26 -10.98 -2.06 -6.94
C ILE A 26 -11.63 -1.50 -5.66
N GLY A 27 -12.78 -2.06 -5.26
CA GLY A 27 -13.48 -1.67 -4.03
C GLY A 27 -12.64 -1.89 -2.78
N VAL A 28 -11.95 -3.02 -2.68
CA VAL A 28 -11.05 -3.32 -1.56
C VAL A 28 -9.88 -2.34 -1.51
N LEU A 29 -9.26 -2.02 -2.65
CA LEU A 29 -8.17 -1.04 -2.70
C LEU A 29 -8.62 0.34 -2.22
N ALA A 30 -9.80 0.79 -2.65
CA ALA A 30 -10.35 2.07 -2.23
C ALA A 30 -10.75 2.09 -0.74
N ALA A 31 -11.28 0.98 -0.22
CA ALA A 31 -11.75 0.89 1.16
C ALA A 31 -10.64 0.58 2.19
N ARG A 32 -9.48 0.05 1.76
CA ARG A 32 -8.40 -0.40 2.65
C ARG A 32 -7.93 0.68 3.62
N ASP A 33 -7.52 1.84 3.11
CA ASP A 33 -6.90 2.88 3.91
C ASP A 33 -7.86 3.56 4.90
N PRO A 34 -9.11 3.93 4.54
CA PRO A 34 -10.04 4.47 5.53
C PRO A 34 -10.36 3.45 6.62
N ILE A 35 -10.52 2.17 6.28
CA ILE A 35 -10.73 1.09 7.26
C ILE A 35 -9.53 0.99 8.21
N ARG A 36 -8.30 0.91 7.69
CA ARG A 36 -7.07 0.81 8.51
C ARG A 36 -6.90 1.99 9.45
N ARG A 37 -7.27 3.21 9.02
CA ARG A 37 -7.24 4.41 9.87
C ARG A 37 -8.23 4.34 11.03
N VAL A 38 -9.46 3.84 10.80
CA VAL A 38 -10.47 3.68 11.87
C VAL A 38 -10.00 2.67 12.93
N PHE A 39 -9.31 1.61 12.51
CA PHE A 39 -8.73 0.62 13.42
C PHE A 39 -7.39 1.03 14.06
N GLY A 40 -6.90 2.25 13.79
CA GLY A 40 -5.63 2.73 14.35
C GLY A 40 -4.39 2.00 13.82
N ILE A 41 -4.49 1.31 12.68
CA ILE A 41 -3.38 0.60 12.07
C ILE A 41 -2.50 1.63 11.34
N VAL A 42 -1.31 1.90 11.89
CA VAL A 42 -0.32 2.82 11.32
C VAL A 42 0.61 2.08 10.36
N ASP A 43 0.97 2.72 9.25
CA ASP A 43 1.96 2.17 8.32
C ASP A 43 3.38 2.28 8.89
N VAL A 44 4.19 1.25 8.61
CA VAL A 44 5.58 1.19 9.05
C VAL A 44 6.42 2.18 8.25
N VAL A 45 7.32 2.90 8.91
CA VAL A 45 8.28 3.79 8.26
C VAL A 45 9.17 2.96 7.33
N PRO A 46 9.36 3.35 6.06
CA PRO A 46 10.18 2.59 5.13
C PRO A 46 11.64 2.53 5.61
N PRO A 47 12.33 1.39 5.44
CA PRO A 47 13.74 1.29 5.77
C PRO A 47 14.57 2.20 4.85
N PRO A 48 15.75 2.66 5.31
CA PRO A 48 16.63 3.46 4.48
C PRO A 48 17.13 2.61 3.30
N MET A 49 16.89 3.09 2.08
CA MET A 49 17.35 2.43 0.85
C MET A 49 18.84 2.70 0.56
N THR A 50 19.42 3.69 1.23
CA THR A 50 20.82 4.11 1.06
C THR A 50 21.42 4.44 2.41
N TYR A 51 22.75 4.59 2.46
CA TYR A 51 23.41 5.05 3.68
C TYR A 51 22.80 6.38 4.13
N PRO A 52 22.31 6.50 5.38
CA PRO A 52 21.64 7.70 5.86
C PRO A 52 22.68 8.79 6.10
N MET A 53 23.06 9.49 5.02
CA MET A 53 24.00 10.59 5.11
C MET A 53 23.34 11.75 5.85
N PRO A 54 23.90 12.22 6.97
CA PRO A 54 23.30 13.30 7.74
C PRO A 54 23.38 14.60 6.94
N GLN A 55 22.27 15.33 6.85
CA GLN A 55 22.20 16.65 6.20
C GLN A 55 22.77 17.74 7.13
N ARG A 56 24.03 17.59 7.54
CA ARG A 56 24.73 18.53 8.42
C ARG A 56 26.13 18.85 7.89
N ALA A 57 26.65 20.01 8.28
CA ALA A 57 28.04 20.36 8.02
C ALA A 57 28.99 19.35 8.68
N ARG A 58 30.16 19.15 8.06
CA ARG A 58 31.21 18.28 8.61
C ARG A 58 31.66 18.84 9.97
N ASN A 59 31.80 17.95 10.95
CA ASN A 59 32.52 18.27 12.17
C ASN A 59 33.98 17.84 11.98
N PRO A 60 34.99 18.63 12.39
CA PRO A 60 36.38 18.19 12.37
C PRO A 60 36.53 16.87 13.12
N PRO A 61 37.10 15.82 12.50
CA PRO A 61 37.38 14.56 13.18
C PRO A 61 38.58 14.72 14.13
N ALA A 62 38.62 13.92 15.20
CA ALA A 62 39.74 13.83 16.14
C ALA A 62 39.85 12.39 16.67
N GLY A 63 41.04 11.98 17.13
CA GLY A 63 41.25 10.73 17.87
C GLY A 63 41.75 9.51 17.09
N TYR A 64 42.16 9.69 15.82
CA TYR A 64 42.82 8.67 14.99
C TYR A 64 43.97 9.30 14.18
N GLU A 65 44.66 10.27 14.78
CA GLU A 65 45.85 10.87 14.18
C GLU A 65 46.99 9.86 14.22
N ASP A 66 47.81 9.79 13.18
CA ASP A 66 48.97 8.89 13.13
C ASP A 66 50.01 9.36 14.17
N ASP A 67 50.44 8.45 15.06
CA ASP A 67 51.61 8.65 15.89
C ASP A 67 52.87 8.51 15.00
N GLU A 68 53.74 9.52 14.99
CA GLU A 68 54.93 9.61 14.11
C GLU A 68 55.96 8.49 14.33
#